data_AF-A0A285KVG8-F1
#
_entry.id   AF-A0A285KVG8-F1
#
_cell.length_a   1.000
_cell.length_b   1.000
_cell.length_c   1.000
_cell.angle_alpha   90.00
_cell.angle_beta   90.00
_cell.angle_gamma   90.00
#
_symmetry.space_group_name_H-M   'P 1'
#
loop_
_entity.id
_entity.type
_entity.pdbx_description
1 polymer ?
#
loop_
_entity_poly.entity_id
_entity_poly.type
_entity_poly.pdbx_seq_one_letter_code
_entity_poly.pdbx_strand_id
1 'polypeptide(L)'
;MEIQKKKDIERAKYWKLKGYNFDPNYTTSFMMDQKVKDIERAKYWKLQGYEFDANYTTSFMMDQKVKDIQRAKYWNAKGYNFDANYMTDFMMDQKVKDIQRAAYWKTKGLDFNPNYMTDFMMDMEAKNRGVH
;
A
#
# COMPACT_ATOMS: atom_id res chain seq x y z
N MET A 1 -29.57 -3.80 23.21
CA MET A 1 -28.71 -2.64 23.53
C MET A 1 -27.89 -2.86 24.79
N GLU A 2 -28.48 -3.32 25.90
CA GLU A 2 -27.77 -3.47 27.19
C GLU A 2 -26.59 -4.46 27.17
N ILE A 3 -26.70 -5.58 26.43
CA ILE A 3 -25.63 -6.57 26.27
C ILE A 3 -24.42 -5.97 25.55
N GLN A 4 -24.63 -5.21 24.47
CA GLN A 4 -23.54 -4.59 23.73
C GLN A 4 -22.80 -3.57 24.60
N LYS A 5 -23.55 -2.76 25.35
CA LYS A 5 -22.97 -1.78 26.26
C LYS A 5 -22.09 -2.40 27.35
N LYS A 6 -22.53 -3.53 27.93
CA LYS A 6 -21.72 -4.30 28.88
C LYS A 6 -20.41 -4.78 28.25
N LYS A 7 -20.47 -5.34 27.03
CA LYS A 7 -19.27 -5.73 26.27
C LYS A 7 -18.32 -4.56 26.04
N ASP A 8 -18.83 -3.38 25.67
CA ASP A 8 -18.00 -2.20 25.42
C ASP A 8 -17.30 -1.73 26.71
N ILE A 9 -18.00 -1.72 27.85
CA ILE A 9 -17.43 -1.37 29.16
C ILE A 9 -16.35 -2.38 29.59
N GLU A 10 -16.64 -3.68 29.49
CA GLU A 10 -15.68 -4.73 29.81
C GLU A 10 -14.43 -4.64 28.93
N ARG A 11 -14.62 -4.37 27.64
CA ARG A 11 -13.50 -4.23 26.70
C ARG A 11 -12.66 -2.99 26.98
N ALA A 12 -13.28 -1.87 27.36
CA ALA A 12 -12.56 -0.68 27.80
C ALA A 12 -11.72 -0.96 29.06
N LYS A 13 -12.26 -1.68 30.05
CA LYS A 13 -11.52 -2.09 31.26
C LYS A 13 -10.33 -3.00 30.91
N TYR A 14 -10.54 -3.98 30.04
CA TYR A 14 -9.48 -4.87 29.56
C TYR A 14 -8.33 -4.09 28.93
N TRP A 15 -8.63 -3.12 28.06
CA TRP A 15 -7.63 -2.29 27.41
C TRP A 15 -6.94 -1.31 28.36
N LYS A 16 -7.67 -0.78 29.35
CA LYS A 16 -7.10 0.09 30.39
C LYS A 16 -6.01 -0.61 31.20
N LEU A 17 -6.21 -1.89 31.54
CA LEU A 17 -5.17 -2.72 32.20
C LEU A 17 -3.90 -2.89 31.35
N LYS A 18 -4.01 -2.72 30.03
CA LYS A 18 -2.90 -2.80 29.07
C LYS A 18 -2.35 -1.42 28.66
N GLY A 19 -2.78 -0.35 29.34
CA GLY A 19 -2.31 1.01 29.09
C GLY A 19 -3.07 1.77 28.00
N TYR A 20 -4.19 1.24 27.51
CA TYR A 20 -5.03 1.88 26.49
C TYR A 20 -6.29 2.45 27.13
N ASN A 21 -6.52 3.76 26.98
CA ASN A 21 -7.68 4.43 27.57
C ASN A 21 -8.77 4.68 26.51
N PHE A 22 -9.96 4.14 26.72
CA PHE A 22 -11.12 4.32 25.85
C PHE A 22 -12.35 4.68 26.67
N ASP A 23 -13.19 5.57 26.13
CA ASP A 23 -14.51 5.83 26.70
C ASP A 23 -15.55 4.91 26.02
N PRO A 24 -16.12 3.93 26.74
CA PRO A 24 -17.14 3.02 26.21
C PRO A 24 -18.47 3.72 25.90
N ASN A 25 -18.65 5.01 26.23
CA ASN A 25 -19.79 5.83 25.79
C ASN A 25 -19.69 6.29 24.34
N TYR A 26 -18.46 6.40 23.82
CA TYR A 26 -18.21 6.91 22.47
C TYR A 26 -17.50 5.90 21.57
N THR A 27 -16.95 4.84 22.14
CA THR A 27 -16.19 3.82 21.40
C THR A 27 -16.78 2.45 21.64
N THR A 28 -17.03 1.70 20.57
CA THR A 28 -17.45 0.30 20.68
C THR A 28 -16.25 -0.61 20.92
N SER A 29 -16.49 -1.79 21.51
CA SER A 29 -15.49 -2.84 21.69
C SER A 29 -14.73 -3.17 20.40
N PHE A 30 -15.41 -3.23 19.25
CA PHE A 30 -14.78 -3.42 17.95
C PHE A 30 -13.84 -2.27 17.58
N MET A 31 -14.28 -1.02 17.75
CA MET A 31 -13.44 0.15 17.46
C MET A 31 -12.21 0.22 18.36
N MET A 32 -12.34 -0.15 19.65
CA MET A 32 -11.20 -0.23 20.56
C MET A 32 -10.16 -1.24 20.06
N ASP A 33 -10.61 -2.44 19.69
CA ASP A 33 -9.73 -3.49 19.20
C ASP A 33 -9.02 -3.09 17.92
N GLN A 34 -9.75 -2.49 16.99
CA GLN A 34 -9.17 -1.99 15.76
C GLN A 34 -8.16 -0.88 16.04
N LYS A 35 -8.48 0.06 16.94
CA LYS A 35 -7.60 1.15 17.30
C LYS A 35 -6.31 0.66 17.96
N VAL A 36 -6.39 -0.34 18.83
CA VAL A 36 -5.19 -0.95 19.42
C VAL A 36 -4.34 -1.64 18.35
N LYS A 37 -4.95 -2.38 17.41
CA LYS A 37 -4.21 -2.96 16.27
C LYS A 37 -3.47 -1.89 15.48
N ASP A 38 -4.12 -0.76 15.19
CA ASP A 38 -3.50 0.33 14.44
C ASP A 38 -2.33 0.96 15.22
N ILE A 39 -2.47 1.18 16.53
CA ILE A 39 -1.40 1.70 17.39
C ILE A 39 -0.21 0.72 17.46
N GLU A 40 -0.47 -0.56 17.72
CA GLU A 40 0.59 -1.57 17.79
C GLU A 40 1.30 -1.74 16.45
N ARG A 41 0.57 -1.64 15.34
CA ARG A 41 1.17 -1.72 14.00
C ARG A 41 2.04 -0.51 13.69
N ALA A 42 1.64 0.70 14.08
CA ALA A 42 2.48 1.89 13.97
C ALA A 42 3.77 1.75 14.79
N LYS A 43 3.69 1.24 16.04
CA LYS A 43 4.88 0.97 16.87
C LYS A 43 5.81 -0.04 16.21
N TYR A 44 5.27 -1.14 15.69
CA TYR A 44 6.03 -2.15 14.97
C TYR A 44 6.79 -1.53 13.78
N TRP A 45 6.13 -0.72 12.97
CA TRP A 45 6.75 -0.09 11.82
C TRP A 45 7.77 0.98 12.20
N LYS A 46 7.55 1.70 13.30
CA LYS A 46 8.51 2.67 13.84
C LYS A 46 9.84 2.02 14.21
N LEU A 47 9.82 0.82 14.79
CA LEU A 47 11.04 0.03 15.07
C LEU A 47 11.81 -0.37 13.79
N GLN A 48 11.12 -0.43 12.65
CA GLN A 48 11.70 -0.74 11.34
C GLN A 48 12.06 0.54 10.55
N GLY A 49 11.93 1.72 11.16
CA GLY A 49 12.25 3.01 10.55
C GLY A 49 11.13 3.64 9.71
N TYR A 50 9.89 3.16 9.82
CA TYR A 50 8.72 3.75 9.17
C TYR A 50 7.83 4.46 10.19
N GLU A 51 7.53 5.73 9.96
CA GLU A 51 6.71 6.52 10.88
C GLU A 51 5.27 6.68 10.37
N PHE A 52 4.30 6.32 11.22
CA PHE A 52 2.87 6.42 10.93
C PHE A 52 2.12 6.97 12.14
N ASP A 53 1.13 7.84 11.88
CA ASP A 53 0.17 8.24 12.89
C ASP A 53 -1.06 7.31 12.84
N ALA A 54 -1.22 6.50 13.90
CA ALA A 54 -2.35 5.58 14.07
C ALA A 54 -3.70 6.29 14.28
N ASN A 55 -3.73 7.63 14.41
CA ASN A 55 -4.96 8.44 14.39
C ASN A 55 -5.52 8.64 13.00
N TYR A 56 -4.67 8.61 11.98
CA TYR A 56 -5.06 8.88 10.60
C TYR A 56 -4.83 7.69 9.67
N THR A 57 -4.05 6.71 10.11
CA THR A 57 -3.67 5.55 9.30
C THR A 57 -4.10 4.27 9.99
N THR A 58 -4.75 3.38 9.24
CA THR A 58 -5.07 2.04 9.72
C THR A 58 -3.86 1.12 9.55
N SER A 59 -3.81 0.06 10.34
CA SER A 59 -2.81 -1.01 10.23
C SER A 59 -2.67 -1.57 8.81
N PHE A 60 -3.79 -1.76 8.10
CA PHE A 60 -3.79 -2.19 6.70
C PHE A 60 -3.11 -1.18 5.77
N MET A 61 -3.43 0.11 5.92
CA MET A 61 -2.84 1.17 5.11
C MET A 61 -1.34 1.32 5.38
N MET A 62 -0.89 1.17 6.62
CA MET A 62 0.54 1.16 6.95
C MET A 62 1.26 0.04 6.22
N ASP A 63 0.71 -1.18 6.27
CA ASP A 63 1.31 -2.35 5.63
C ASP A 63 1.42 -2.18 4.12
N GLN A 64 0.35 -1.69 3.48
CA GLN A 64 0.39 -1.42 2.06
C GLN A 64 1.41 -0.34 1.73
N LYS A 65 1.44 0.76 2.50
CA LYS A 65 2.38 1.85 2.27
C LYS A 65 3.84 1.41 2.41
N VAL A 66 4.14 0.52 3.36
CA VAL A 66 5.48 -0.05 3.48
C VAL A 66 5.84 -0.90 2.27
N LYS A 67 4.91 -1.72 1.74
CA LYS A 67 5.14 -2.46 0.49
C LYS A 67 5.44 -1.52 -0.68
N ASP A 68 4.67 -0.45 -0.83
CA ASP A 68 4.88 0.55 -1.88
C ASP A 68 6.28 1.19 -1.78
N ILE A 69 6.69 1.59 -0.57
CA ILE A 69 8.04 2.16 -0.32
C ILE A 69 9.15 1.14 -0.61
N GLN A 70 8.99 -0.10 -0.14
CA GLN A 70 9.97 -1.16 -0.38
C GLN A 70 10.07 -1.48 -1.87
N ARG A 71 8.95 -1.47 -2.59
CA ARG A 71 8.94 -1.74 -4.03
C ARG A 71 9.58 -0.61 -4.83
N ALA A 72 9.34 0.64 -4.45
CA ALA A 72 10.05 1.78 -5.04
C ALA A 72 11.57 1.64 -4.84
N LYS A 73 12.03 1.30 -3.63
CA LYS A 73 13.46 1.05 -3.35
C LYS A 73 14.04 -0.08 -4.19
N TYR A 74 13.31 -1.19 -4.32
CA TYR A 74 13.71 -2.33 -5.16
C TYR A 74 13.91 -1.92 -6.62
N TRP A 75 12.99 -1.13 -7.17
CA TRP A 75 13.07 -0.66 -8.55
C TRP A 75 14.13 0.42 -8.75
N ASN A 76 14.34 1.28 -7.76
CA ASN A 76 15.40 2.28 -7.77
C ASN A 76 16.78 1.63 -7.88
N ALA A 77 17.02 0.55 -7.12
CA ALA A 77 18.25 -0.24 -7.23
C ALA A 77 18.46 -0.89 -8.62
N LYS A 78 17.41 -0.98 -9.43
CA LYS A 78 17.45 -1.47 -10.82
C LYS A 78 17.41 -0.35 -11.87
N GLY A 79 17.52 0.91 -11.43
CA GLY A 79 17.54 2.09 -12.31
C GLY A 79 16.17 2.69 -12.65
N TYR A 80 15.08 2.22 -12.02
CA TYR A 80 13.74 2.78 -12.20
C TYR A 80 13.35 3.64 -11.00
N ASN A 81 13.13 4.94 -11.22
CA ASN A 81 12.79 5.87 -10.15
C ASN A 81 11.28 6.07 -10.04
N PHE A 82 10.68 5.63 -8.92
CA PHE A 82 9.25 5.78 -8.64
C PHE A 82 9.02 6.44 -7.29
N ASP A 83 7.95 7.24 -7.20
CA ASP A 83 7.49 7.84 -5.95
C ASP A 83 6.36 6.99 -5.34
N ALA A 84 6.65 6.34 -4.22
CA ALA A 84 5.70 5.55 -3.45
C ALA A 84 4.57 6.39 -2.81
N ASN A 85 4.62 7.72 -2.89
CA ASN A 85 3.52 8.60 -2.51
C ASN A 85 2.40 8.66 -3.53
N TYR A 86 2.71 8.38 -4.79
CA TYR A 86 1.75 8.47 -5.89
C TYR A 86 1.56 7.15 -6.64
N MET A 87 2.41 6.16 -6.39
CA MET A 87 2.34 4.86 -7.03
C MET A 87 2.27 3.74 -5.99
N THR A 88 1.40 2.78 -6.23
CA THR A 88 1.40 1.51 -5.50
C THR A 88 2.49 0.59 -6.05
N ASP A 89 2.87 -0.42 -5.27
CA ASP A 89 3.74 -1.51 -5.70
C ASP A 89 3.31 -2.13 -7.04
N PHE A 90 2.00 -2.40 -7.21
CA PHE A 90 1.43 -2.93 -8.45
C PHE A 90 1.61 -1.97 -9.63
N MET A 91 1.35 -0.67 -9.45
CA MET A 91 1.51 0.32 -10.51
C MET A 91 2.95 0.42 -10.97
N MET A 92 3.91 0.35 -10.03
CA MET A 92 5.34 0.34 -10.36
C MET A 92 5.70 -0.89 -11.19
N ASP A 93 5.23 -2.07 -10.79
CA ASP A 93 5.50 -3.31 -11.50
C ASP A 93 4.97 -3.29 -12.93
N GLN A 94 3.74 -2.82 -13.11
CA GLN A 94 3.16 -2.69 -14.44
C GLN A 94 3.94 -1.67 -15.27
N LYS A 95 4.29 -0.53 -14.67
CA LYS A 95 5.04 0.52 -15.36
C LYS A 95 6.40 0.04 -15.86
N VAL A 96 7.09 -0.81 -15.10
CA VAL A 96 8.35 -1.40 -15.55
C VAL A 96 8.13 -2.33 -16.74
N LYS A 97 7.06 -3.14 -16.76
CA LYS A 97 6.73 -3.97 -17.93
C LYS A 97 6.51 -3.10 -19.17
N ASP A 98 5.76 -2.01 -19.03
CA ASP A 98 5.51 -1.08 -20.13
C ASP A 98 6.82 -0.50 -20.68
N ILE A 99 7.73 -0.05 -19.79
CA ILE A 99 9.04 0.50 -20.17
C ILE A 99 9.92 -0.57 -20.86
N GLN A 100 10.00 -1.77 -20.29
CA GLN A 100 10.78 -2.86 -20.86
C GLN A 100 10.25 -3.30 -22.22
N ARG A 101 8.92 -3.32 -22.38
CA ARG A 101 8.29 -3.68 -23.64
C ARG A 101 8.51 -2.61 -24.71
N ALA A 102 8.45 -1.33 -24.35
CA ALA A 102 8.83 -0.24 -25.26
C ALA A 102 10.29 -0.37 -25.71
N ALA A 103 11.20 -0.68 -24.79
CA ALA A 103 12.62 -0.90 -25.12
C ALA A 103 12.81 -2.09 -26.07
N TYR A 104 12.10 -3.21 -25.84
CA TYR A 104 12.10 -4.35 -26.75
C TYR A 104 11.67 -3.94 -28.16
N TRP A 105 10.53 -3.26 -28.31
CA TRP A 105 10.02 -2.85 -29.62
C TRP A 105 10.92 -1.83 -30.31
N LYS A 106 11.60 -0.97 -29.54
CA LYS A 106 12.60 -0.05 -30.09
C LYS A 106 13.75 -0.77 -30.79
N THR A 107 14.18 -1.93 -30.27
CA THR A 107 15.20 -2.77 -30.94
C THR A 107 14.72 -3.37 -32.27
N LYS A 108 13.40 -3.41 -32.48
CA LYS A 108 12.74 -3.88 -33.71
C LYS A 108 12.31 -2.73 -34.64
N GLY A 109 12.70 -1.49 -34.33
CA GLY A 109 12.37 -0.31 -35.13
C GLY A 109 11.01 0.33 -34.83
N LEU A 110 10.34 -0.07 -33.74
CA LEU A 110 9.07 0.52 -33.29
C LEU A 110 9.29 1.36 -32.02
N ASP A 111 9.14 2.68 -32.14
CA ASP A 111 9.33 3.60 -31.01
C ASP A 111 7.98 3.90 -30.33
N PHE A 112 7.68 3.18 -29.25
CA PHE A 112 6.47 3.38 -28.44
C PHE A 112 6.77 4.18 -27.17
N ASN A 113 5.80 4.98 -26.73
CA ASN A 113 5.91 5.73 -25.49
C ASN A 113 5.21 5.00 -24.32
N PRO A 114 5.96 4.45 -23.35
CA PRO A 114 5.39 3.73 -22.22
C PRO A 114 4.63 4.62 -21.23
N ASN A 115 4.60 5.94 -21.42
CA ASN A 115 3.74 6.85 -20.66
C ASN A 115 2.29 6.89 -21.15
N TYR A 116 2.04 6.48 -22.39
CA TYR A 116 0.72 6.53 -23.01
C TYR A 116 0.23 5.17 -23.52
N MET A 117 1.13 4.18 -23.59
CA MET A 117 0.80 2.83 -24.03
C MET A 117 1.26 1.82 -22.99
N THR A 118 0.40 0.83 -22.72
CA THR A 118 0.78 -0.35 -21.94
C THR A 118 1.56 -1.33 -22.81
N ASP A 119 2.28 -2.25 -22.18
CA ASP A 119 2.92 -3.39 -22.84
C ASP A 119 1.98 -4.13 -23.81
N PHE A 120 0.74 -4.39 -23.38
CA PHE A 120 -0.28 -5.04 -24.21
C PHE A 120 -0.67 -4.20 -25.44
N MET A 121 -0.87 -2.89 -25.29
CA MET A 121 -1.22 -2.01 -26.42
C MET A 121 -0.08 -1.96 -27.44
N MET A 122 1.17 -1.96 -26.99
CA MET A 122 2.34 -2.01 -27.88
C MET A 122 2.40 -3.31 -28.66
N ASP A 123 2.17 -4.45 -28.00
CA ASP A 123 2.17 -5.76 -28.67
C ASP A 123 1.07 -5.86 -29.72
N MET A 124 -0.12 -5.33 -29.42
CA MET A 124 -1.23 -5.27 -30.36
C MET A 124 -0.89 -4.39 -31.57
N GLU A 125 -0.31 -3.22 -31.35
CA GLU A 125 0.06 -2.29 -32.42
C GLU A 125 1.20 -2.84 -33.29
N ALA A 126 2.21 -3.47 -32.69
CA ALA A 126 3.27 -4.14 -33.43
C ALA A 126 2.71 -5.26 -34.33
N LYS A 127 1.77 -6.06 -33.80
CA LYS A 127 1.07 -7.09 -34.57
C LYS A 127 0.26 -6.48 -35.73
N ASN A 128 -0.43 -5.35 -35.52
CA ASN A 128 -1.16 -4.65 -36.58
C ASN A 128 -0.24 -4.14 -37.69
N ARG A 129 1.02 -3.81 -37.34
CA ARG A 129 2.07 -3.43 -38.30
C ARG A 129 2.78 -4.63 -38.95
N GLY A 130 2.34 -5.86 -38.65
CA GLY A 130 2.94 -7.08 -39.19
C GLY A 130 4.32 -7.41 -38.61
N VAL A 131 4.68 -6.83 -37.47
CA VAL A 131 5.95 -7.09 -36.77
C VAL A 131 5.68 -8.11 -35.65
N HIS A 132 6.49 -9.17 -35.57
CA HIS A 132 6.38 -10.26 -34.60
C HIS A 132 7.62 -10.35 -33.69
#